data_AF-A0A0W8CMG1-F1
#
_entry.id   AF-A0A0W8CMG1-F1
#
_cell.length_a   1.000
_cell.length_b   1.000
_cell.length_c   1.000
_cell.angle_alpha   90.00
_cell.angle_beta   90.00
_cell.angle_gamma   90.00
#
_symmetry.space_group_name_H-M   'P 1'
#
loop_
_entity.id
_entity.type
_entity.pdbx_description
1 polymer ?
#
loop_
_entity_poly.entity_id
_entity_poly.type
_entity_poly.pdbx_seq_one_letter_code
_entity_poly.pdbx_strand_id
1 'polypeptide(L)'
;MVVAAGDITTFNIQHGYVEGLVRGFRSGFLDDVDYHHLTQCESLEDVKLNLQETDYDQFLADESSGTISPGLIQAGTTNKLVEEFNFLRAQAMEPLGQFLDFITYEYMIDNVILLLKGTLNGRDVNELIGQEIGGDTATIMGEILKARADRIAINITLNSFGTPLNESSLGAALDSFPVYRKIWEVHQGEGVDSKSIDDAFYERDVQMAELAFQSQMHFACFYAYVKLKEQEVRNLVWICECIDIEREFTLALDLGCGSGHLYKNLSVDDGLGGVKKLIQCDSAEKLLLRDDLETETTFDTDYIQVDYPNAFVLMEHLRGMVHVRPAGRHGAATFQVIYLIGWSPHESQQKPLRRGSAQHSLKELGHD
;
A
#
# COMPACT_ATOMS: atom_id res chain seq x y z
N MET A 1 28.44 37.10 3.78
CA MET A 1 28.94 35.82 4.31
C MET A 1 27.73 34.91 4.37
N VAL A 2 27.51 34.08 3.34
CA VAL A 2 26.42 33.11 3.36
C VAL A 2 26.86 32.04 4.35
N VAL A 3 26.34 32.10 5.57
CA VAL A 3 26.56 31.05 6.57
C VAL A 3 25.80 29.84 6.04
N ALA A 4 26.51 28.79 5.63
CA ALA A 4 25.88 27.57 5.19
C ALA A 4 24.95 27.07 6.30
N ALA A 5 23.69 26.84 5.98
CA ALA A 5 22.75 26.23 6.91
C ALA A 5 23.28 24.84 7.28
N GLY A 6 23.61 24.63 8.55
CA GLY A 6 24.13 23.34 9.02
C GLY A 6 25.60 23.29 9.45
N ASP A 7 26.25 24.42 9.76
CA ASP A 7 27.48 24.33 10.57
C ASP A 7 27.12 23.96 12.02
N ILE A 8 27.86 23.00 12.60
CA ILE A 8 27.69 22.45 13.95
C ILE A 8 27.61 23.56 15.01
N THR A 9 28.24 24.70 14.75
CA THR A 9 28.32 25.83 15.67
C THR A 9 27.09 26.74 15.66
N THR A 10 26.29 26.73 14.59
CA THR A 10 25.19 27.69 14.39
C THR A 10 23.82 27.04 14.23
N PHE A 11 23.74 25.75 13.91
CA PHE A 11 22.47 25.03 13.69
C PHE A 11 21.47 25.21 14.86
N ASN A 12 21.96 25.03 16.09
CA ASN A 12 21.12 25.07 17.28
C ASN A 12 20.58 26.47 17.62
N ILE A 13 21.11 27.54 17.01
CA ILE A 13 20.62 28.92 17.23
C ILE A 13 19.19 29.07 16.71
N GLN A 14 18.87 28.44 15.57
CA GLN A 14 17.59 28.60 14.88
C GLN A 14 16.79 27.31 14.75
N HIS A 15 17.44 26.14 14.80
CA HIS A 15 16.80 24.87 14.44
C HIS A 15 16.83 23.82 15.56
N GLY A 16 17.58 24.06 16.64
CA GLY A 16 17.74 23.09 17.73
C GLY A 16 16.42 22.72 18.42
N TYR A 17 15.51 23.69 18.60
CA TYR A 17 14.18 23.44 19.16
C TYR A 17 13.35 22.51 18.25
N VAL A 18 13.31 22.81 16.95
CA VAL A 18 12.49 22.07 15.98
C VAL A 18 13.08 20.67 15.71
N GLU A 19 14.41 20.53 15.72
CA GLU A 19 15.09 19.21 15.70
C GLU A 19 14.74 18.40 16.96
N GLY A 20 14.75 19.04 18.14
CA GLY A 20 14.33 18.41 19.38
C GLY A 20 12.89 17.92 19.34
N LEU A 21 11.97 18.71 18.76
CA LEU A 21 10.57 18.34 18.57
C LEU A 21 10.41 17.10 17.68
N VAL A 22 10.99 17.08 16.48
CA VAL A 22 10.83 15.94 15.56
C VAL A 22 11.45 14.66 16.14
N ARG A 23 12.55 14.77 16.90
CA ARG A 23 13.13 13.65 17.65
C ARG A 23 12.24 13.20 18.80
N GLY A 24 11.51 14.12 19.42
CA GLY A 24 10.46 13.81 20.39
C GLY A 24 9.31 13.02 19.77
N PHE A 25 8.83 13.44 18.59
CA PHE A 25 7.79 12.73 17.84
C PHE A 25 8.24 11.33 17.39
N ARG A 26 9.52 11.15 17.05
CA ARG A 26 10.09 9.82 16.77
C ARG A 26 9.90 8.85 17.94
N SER A 27 9.89 9.33 19.19
CA SER A 27 9.69 8.47 20.37
C SER A 27 8.27 7.90 20.47
N GLY A 28 7.31 8.41 19.68
CA GLY A 28 5.96 7.85 19.55
C GLY A 28 5.82 6.89 18.37
N PHE A 29 6.91 6.40 17.77
CA PHE A 29 6.81 5.26 16.85
C PHE A 29 6.42 4.00 17.63
N LEU A 30 5.53 3.21 17.03
CA LEU A 30 5.19 1.87 17.50
C LEU A 30 6.46 1.02 17.47
N ASP A 31 6.71 0.33 18.59
CA ASP A 31 7.87 -0.53 18.73
C ASP A 31 7.54 -2.01 18.42
N ASP A 32 8.55 -2.87 18.51
CA ASP A 32 8.39 -4.30 18.24
C ASP A 32 7.36 -4.97 19.19
N VAL A 33 7.19 -4.44 20.41
CA VAL A 33 6.23 -4.94 21.39
C VAL A 33 4.81 -4.54 20.97
N ASP A 34 4.62 -3.29 20.56
CA ASP A 34 3.34 -2.81 20.04
C ASP A 34 2.90 -3.63 18.81
N TYR A 35 3.81 -3.82 17.84
CA TYR A 35 3.52 -4.66 16.67
C TYR A 35 3.26 -6.12 17.04
N HIS A 36 3.95 -6.65 18.06
CA HIS A 36 3.67 -7.99 18.54
C HIS A 36 2.25 -8.11 19.09
N HIS A 37 1.79 -7.15 19.89
CA HIS A 37 0.41 -7.15 20.40
C HIS A 37 -0.63 -6.97 19.28
N LEU A 38 -0.36 -6.09 18.31
CA LEU A 38 -1.25 -5.86 17.17
C LEU A 38 -1.44 -7.10 16.30
N THR A 39 -0.40 -7.92 16.12
CA THR A 39 -0.50 -9.17 15.35
C THR A 39 -1.24 -10.29 16.08
N GLN A 40 -1.50 -10.14 17.39
CA GLN A 40 -2.33 -11.09 18.16
C GLN A 40 -3.81 -10.66 18.26
N CYS A 41 -4.18 -9.53 17.66
CA CYS A 41 -5.57 -9.05 17.68
C CYS A 41 -6.46 -9.93 16.80
N GLU A 42 -7.65 -10.30 17.30
CA GLU A 42 -8.65 -11.10 16.57
C GLU A 42 -9.75 -10.21 15.95
N SER A 43 -9.88 -8.96 16.41
CA SER A 43 -10.85 -8.00 15.90
C SER A 43 -10.26 -6.59 15.78
N LEU A 44 -10.92 -5.75 14.98
CA LEU A 44 -10.54 -4.34 14.87
C LEU A 44 -10.77 -3.60 16.20
N GLU A 45 -11.74 -4.03 17.01
CA GLU A 45 -11.95 -3.53 18.36
C GLU A 45 -10.74 -3.80 19.28
N ASP A 46 -10.08 -4.95 19.15
CA ASP A 46 -8.84 -5.24 19.90
C ASP A 46 -7.70 -4.33 19.44
N VAL A 47 -7.59 -4.09 18.12
CA VAL A 47 -6.62 -3.13 17.56
C VAL A 47 -6.85 -1.74 18.15
N LYS A 48 -8.12 -1.29 18.23
CA LYS A 48 -8.46 0.00 18.86
C LYS A 48 -7.95 0.07 20.29
N LEU A 49 -8.22 -0.95 21.10
CA LEU A 49 -7.83 -0.96 22.51
C LEU A 49 -6.31 -0.89 22.67
N ASN A 50 -5.55 -1.63 21.86
CA ASN A 50 -4.08 -1.57 21.88
C ASN A 50 -3.56 -0.20 21.45
N LEU A 51 -4.13 0.39 20.39
CA LEU A 51 -3.71 1.72 19.93
C LEU A 51 -4.07 2.85 20.91
N GLN A 52 -5.06 2.67 21.78
CA GLN A 52 -5.36 3.62 22.86
C GLN A 52 -4.29 3.68 23.94
N GLU A 53 -3.39 2.69 24.03
CA GLU A 53 -2.23 2.76 24.92
C GLU A 53 -1.04 3.50 24.29
N THR A 54 -1.19 3.93 23.03
CA THR A 54 -0.14 4.59 22.23
C THR A 54 -0.45 6.08 22.00
N ASP A 55 0.38 6.77 21.21
CA ASP A 55 0.16 8.19 20.86
C ASP A 55 -1.06 8.43 19.94
N TYR A 56 -1.74 7.35 19.53
CA TYR A 56 -2.95 7.36 18.69
C TYR A 56 -4.28 7.46 19.46
N ASP A 57 -4.27 7.41 20.79
CA ASP A 57 -5.48 7.44 21.63
C ASP A 57 -6.44 8.60 21.27
N GLN A 58 -5.89 9.80 21.06
CA GLN A 58 -6.68 11.01 20.90
C GLN A 58 -7.66 10.95 19.72
N PHE A 59 -7.30 10.30 18.60
CA PHE A 59 -8.21 10.18 17.47
C PHE A 59 -9.19 9.00 17.62
N LEU A 60 -8.82 7.98 18.40
CA LEU A 60 -9.64 6.79 18.66
C LEU A 60 -10.69 7.01 19.75
N ALA A 61 -10.44 7.96 20.65
CA ALA A 61 -11.32 8.36 21.74
C ALA A 61 -12.55 9.18 21.28
N ASP A 62 -12.55 9.70 20.05
CA ASP A 62 -13.72 10.44 19.53
C ASP A 62 -14.85 9.47 19.18
N GLU A 63 -15.89 9.45 20.03
CA GLU A 63 -17.11 8.61 19.89
C GLU A 63 -17.88 8.89 18.59
N SER A 64 -17.60 10.00 17.89
CA SER A 64 -18.23 10.33 16.61
C SER A 64 -17.62 9.60 15.40
N SER A 65 -16.50 8.90 15.59
CA SER A 65 -15.70 8.28 14.52
C SER A 65 -16.37 7.09 13.80
N GLY A 66 -17.53 6.63 14.26
CA GLY A 66 -18.24 5.48 13.67
C GLY A 66 -17.58 4.14 13.99
N THR A 67 -17.98 3.08 13.28
CA THR A 67 -17.40 1.73 13.42
C THR A 67 -15.96 1.72 12.92
N ILE A 68 -15.07 1.07 13.67
CA ILE A 68 -13.67 0.95 13.28
C ILE A 68 -13.53 0.20 11.96
N SER A 69 -12.66 0.71 11.10
CA SER A 69 -12.35 0.13 9.78
C SER A 69 -10.93 0.50 9.38
N PRO A 70 -10.27 -0.25 8.48
CA PRO A 70 -8.95 0.11 7.97
C PRO A 70 -8.90 1.53 7.40
N GLY A 71 -9.97 1.96 6.71
CA GLY A 71 -10.09 3.32 6.17
C GLY A 71 -10.17 4.42 7.23
N LEU A 72 -10.84 4.15 8.37
CA LEU A 72 -10.86 5.08 9.51
C LEU A 72 -9.48 5.19 10.15
N ILE A 73 -8.79 4.06 10.35
CA ILE A 73 -7.42 4.04 10.90
C ILE A 73 -6.47 4.80 9.97
N GLN A 74 -6.55 4.58 8.65
CA GLN A 74 -5.76 5.33 7.68
C GLN A 74 -5.99 6.84 7.80
N ALA A 75 -7.25 7.27 7.83
CA ALA A 75 -7.59 8.69 7.92
C ALA A 75 -7.11 9.32 9.24
N GLY A 76 -7.34 8.66 10.37
CA GLY A 76 -6.95 9.16 11.70
C GLY A 76 -5.44 9.29 11.86
N THR A 77 -4.71 8.23 11.51
CA THR A 77 -3.23 8.21 11.60
C THR A 77 -2.58 9.19 10.61
N THR A 78 -3.13 9.32 9.39
CA THR A 78 -2.68 10.32 8.42
C THR A 78 -2.95 11.75 8.90
N ASN A 79 -4.13 12.01 9.48
CA ASN A 79 -4.45 13.34 10.02
C ASN A 79 -3.51 13.74 11.15
N LYS A 80 -3.17 12.80 12.05
CA LYS A 80 -2.16 13.04 13.10
C LYS A 80 -0.81 13.44 12.50
N LEU A 81 -0.33 12.70 11.49
CA LEU A 81 0.92 13.06 10.79
C LEU A 81 0.85 14.46 10.17
N VAL A 82 -0.28 14.82 9.55
CA VAL A 82 -0.49 16.14 8.95
C VAL A 82 -0.47 17.24 10.03
N GLU A 83 -1.10 17.03 11.18
CA GLU A 83 -1.08 17.97 12.30
C GLU A 83 0.34 18.17 12.85
N GLU A 84 1.07 17.08 13.07
CA GLU A 84 2.46 17.11 13.55
C GLU A 84 3.38 17.82 12.54
N PHE A 85 3.22 17.54 11.25
CA PHE A 85 3.98 18.21 10.20
C PHE A 85 3.68 19.71 10.13
N ASN A 86 2.41 20.10 10.18
CA ASN A 86 2.00 21.50 10.19
C ASN A 86 2.52 22.23 11.43
N PHE A 87 2.55 21.55 12.58
CA PHE A 87 3.15 22.08 13.79
C PHE A 87 4.65 22.33 13.61
N LEU A 88 5.42 21.36 13.09
CA LEU A 88 6.85 21.53 12.78
C LEU A 88 7.08 22.69 11.81
N ARG A 89 6.28 22.77 10.74
CA ARG A 89 6.36 23.82 9.73
C ARG A 89 6.08 25.22 10.29
N ALA A 90 5.14 25.33 11.23
CA ALA A 90 4.80 26.60 11.90
C ALA A 90 5.91 27.09 12.83
N GLN A 91 6.72 26.19 13.39
CA GLN A 91 7.86 26.54 14.25
C GLN A 91 9.16 26.76 13.46
N ALA A 92 9.21 26.34 12.20
CA ALA A 92 10.41 26.41 11.37
C ALA A 92 10.69 27.83 10.86
N MET A 93 11.91 28.31 11.13
CA MET A 93 12.48 29.48 10.46
C MET A 93 13.20 29.07 9.18
N GLU A 94 13.39 30.01 8.25
CA GLU A 94 14.25 29.75 7.09
C GLU A 94 15.70 29.47 7.52
N PRO A 95 16.38 28.50 6.88
CA PRO A 95 15.97 27.77 5.66
C PRO A 95 15.22 26.44 5.90
N LEU A 96 14.93 26.07 7.15
CA LEU A 96 14.18 24.85 7.46
C LEU A 96 12.72 24.94 6.95
N GLY A 97 12.12 26.13 6.96
CA GLY A 97 10.78 26.35 6.42
C GLY A 97 10.66 25.92 4.95
N GLN A 98 11.54 26.43 4.10
CA GLN A 98 11.64 26.05 2.69
C GLN A 98 11.96 24.56 2.51
N PHE A 99 12.82 23.98 3.34
CA PHE A 99 13.10 22.54 3.31
C PHE A 99 11.83 21.70 3.57
N LEU A 100 11.03 22.06 4.57
CA LEU A 100 9.77 21.40 4.86
C LEU A 100 8.76 21.60 3.70
N ASP A 101 8.71 22.79 3.10
CA ASP A 101 7.87 23.02 1.92
C ASP A 101 8.26 22.10 0.75
N PHE A 102 9.55 21.84 0.53
CA PHE A 102 9.99 20.86 -0.48
C PHE A 102 9.49 19.44 -0.21
N ILE A 103 9.36 19.02 1.04
CA ILE A 103 8.77 17.71 1.38
C ILE A 103 7.30 17.68 0.93
N THR A 104 6.56 18.79 1.11
CA THR A 104 5.14 18.85 0.70
C THR A 104 4.96 18.76 -0.80
N TYR A 105 5.95 19.17 -1.59
CA TYR A 105 5.86 19.13 -3.04
C TYR A 105 5.65 17.72 -3.55
N GLU A 106 6.14 16.68 -2.87
CA GLU A 106 5.85 15.29 -3.24
C GLU A 106 4.33 15.01 -3.29
N TYR A 107 3.58 15.51 -2.31
CA TYR A 107 2.13 15.33 -2.21
C TYR A 107 1.35 16.36 -3.03
N MET A 108 1.97 17.49 -3.34
CA MET A 108 1.44 18.43 -4.33
C MET A 108 1.65 17.92 -5.75
N ILE A 109 2.72 17.14 -6.01
CA ILE A 109 3.04 16.58 -7.33
C ILE A 109 1.95 15.60 -7.79
N ASP A 110 1.21 14.93 -6.91
CA ASP A 110 0.02 14.18 -7.34
C ASP A 110 -1.14 15.10 -7.78
N ASN A 111 -1.30 16.25 -7.11
CA ASN A 111 -2.24 17.30 -7.51
C ASN A 111 -1.75 18.11 -8.73
N VAL A 112 -0.43 18.14 -8.97
CA VAL A 112 0.25 18.98 -9.95
C VAL A 112 0.71 18.19 -11.18
N ILE A 113 0.90 16.86 -11.16
CA ILE A 113 1.02 16.01 -12.36
C ILE A 113 -0.33 15.98 -13.10
N LEU A 114 -1.45 16.10 -12.37
CA LEU A 114 -2.76 16.35 -12.97
C LEU A 114 -2.84 17.72 -13.66
N LEU A 115 -2.18 18.75 -13.12
CA LEU A 115 -2.09 20.11 -13.71
C LEU A 115 -0.96 20.27 -14.77
N LEU A 116 0.14 19.52 -14.66
CA LEU A 116 1.34 19.53 -15.52
C LEU A 116 1.17 18.62 -16.73
N LYS A 117 0.35 17.56 -16.65
CA LYS A 117 -0.24 16.97 -17.87
C LYS A 117 -1.04 18.01 -18.67
N GLY A 118 -1.50 19.08 -18.02
CA GLY A 118 -2.06 20.28 -18.66
C GLY A 118 -1.04 21.35 -19.06
N THR A 119 0.22 21.29 -18.60
CA THR A 119 1.25 22.32 -18.82
C THR A 119 2.63 21.71 -19.03
N LEU A 120 2.79 21.04 -20.18
CA LEU A 120 4.08 20.92 -20.87
C LEU A 120 4.85 22.25 -20.77
N ASN A 121 5.96 22.29 -20.02
CA ASN A 121 7.12 23.14 -20.30
C ASN A 121 8.31 22.79 -19.40
N GLY A 122 9.36 22.27 -20.03
CA GLY A 122 10.54 21.68 -19.40
C GLY A 122 11.38 22.64 -18.56
N ARG A 123 11.53 22.29 -17.28
CA ARG A 123 12.60 22.79 -16.41
C ARG A 123 13.35 21.60 -15.82
N ASP A 124 14.67 21.75 -15.71
CA ASP A 124 15.58 20.75 -15.15
C ASP A 124 15.52 20.77 -13.62
N VAL A 125 15.23 19.61 -13.02
CA VAL A 125 15.00 19.43 -11.58
C VAL A 125 16.32 19.50 -10.78
N ASN A 126 17.46 19.28 -11.42
CA ASN A 126 18.76 19.23 -10.74
C ASN A 126 19.32 20.61 -10.36
N GLU A 127 18.81 21.70 -10.94
CA GLU A 127 19.20 23.07 -10.56
C GLU A 127 18.56 23.54 -9.24
N LEU A 128 17.50 22.89 -8.75
CA LEU A 128 16.77 23.32 -7.55
C LEU A 128 17.37 22.83 -6.22
N ILE A 129 18.10 21.72 -6.24
CA ILE A 129 18.58 21.04 -5.01
C ILE A 129 20.01 21.47 -4.65
N GLY A 130 20.78 21.96 -5.63
CA GLY A 130 22.23 22.14 -5.50
C GLY A 130 22.73 23.45 -4.88
N GLN A 131 21.87 24.44 -4.59
CA GLN A 131 22.37 25.80 -4.32
C GLN A 131 22.20 26.37 -2.90
N GLU A 132 21.35 25.81 -2.01
CA GLU A 132 21.04 26.54 -0.76
C GLU A 132 21.30 25.79 0.56
N ILE A 133 21.36 24.44 0.57
CA ILE A 133 21.53 23.66 1.81
C ILE A 133 22.80 22.81 1.70
N GLY A 134 23.86 23.23 2.41
CA GLY A 134 25.14 22.52 2.48
C GLY A 134 25.25 21.59 3.70
N GLY A 135 26.49 21.18 4.02
CA GLY A 135 26.80 20.42 5.25
C GLY A 135 26.24 18.99 5.27
N ASP A 136 26.03 18.45 6.47
CA ASP A 136 25.56 17.08 6.69
C ASP A 136 24.19 16.81 6.06
N THR A 137 23.35 17.84 5.98
CA THR A 137 22.05 17.74 5.28
C THR A 137 22.23 17.35 3.82
N ALA A 138 23.16 17.99 3.09
CA ALA A 138 23.41 17.69 1.68
C ALA A 138 23.95 16.27 1.48
N THR A 139 24.84 15.83 2.38
CA THR A 139 25.41 14.48 2.35
C THR A 139 24.33 13.43 2.56
N ILE A 140 23.52 13.57 3.62
CA ILE A 140 22.50 12.57 3.99
C ILE A 140 21.33 12.58 2.99
N MET A 141 20.77 13.76 2.69
CA MET A 141 19.66 13.84 1.73
C MET A 141 20.09 13.51 0.31
N GLY A 142 21.33 13.82 -0.08
CA GLY A 142 21.86 13.46 -1.39
C GLY A 142 21.86 11.96 -1.63
N GLU A 143 22.25 11.16 -0.63
CA GLU A 143 22.20 9.69 -0.72
C GLU A 143 20.75 9.16 -0.77
N ILE A 144 19.87 9.69 0.07
CA ILE A 144 18.44 9.32 0.11
C ILE A 144 17.75 9.60 -1.23
N LEU A 145 17.96 10.81 -1.79
CA LEU A 145 17.30 11.23 -3.03
C LEU A 145 17.82 10.46 -4.26
N LYS A 146 19.12 10.15 -4.31
CA LYS A 146 19.68 9.26 -5.35
C LYS A 146 19.05 7.88 -5.32
N ALA A 147 19.01 7.26 -4.13
CA ALA A 147 18.42 5.94 -3.97
C ALA A 147 16.94 5.91 -4.37
N ARG A 148 16.20 6.98 -4.05
CA ARG A 148 14.81 7.15 -4.46
C ARG A 148 14.65 7.29 -5.98
N ALA A 149 15.50 8.09 -6.63
CA ALA A 149 15.50 8.24 -8.07
C ALA A 149 15.80 6.91 -8.78
N ASP A 150 16.77 6.16 -8.27
CA ASP A 150 17.13 4.82 -8.77
C ASP A 150 15.96 3.85 -8.64
N ARG A 151 15.29 3.80 -7.47
CA ARG A 151 14.08 2.98 -7.24
C ARG A 151 12.99 3.28 -8.28
N ILE A 152 12.69 4.56 -8.51
CA ILE A 152 11.66 4.98 -9.48
C ILE A 152 12.05 4.52 -10.89
N ALA A 153 13.31 4.71 -11.30
CA ALA A 153 13.80 4.28 -12.61
C ALA A 153 13.70 2.76 -12.79
N ILE A 154 14.07 1.98 -11.77
CA ILE A 154 13.99 0.52 -11.77
C ILE A 154 12.53 0.07 -11.87
N ASN A 155 11.63 0.61 -11.04
CA ASN A 155 10.21 0.23 -11.03
C ASN A 155 9.49 0.60 -12.34
N ILE A 156 9.79 1.76 -12.95
CA ILE A 156 9.25 2.12 -14.26
C ILE A 156 9.73 1.11 -15.32
N THR A 157 11.02 0.76 -15.29
CA THR A 157 11.62 -0.17 -16.26
C THR A 157 11.01 -1.57 -16.13
N LEU A 158 10.85 -2.06 -14.90
CA LEU A 158 10.24 -3.36 -14.60
C LEU A 158 8.78 -3.43 -15.06
N ASN A 159 8.00 -2.36 -14.84
CA ASN A 159 6.59 -2.27 -15.23
C ASN A 159 6.35 -1.87 -16.70
N SER A 160 7.41 -1.65 -17.49
CA SER A 160 7.31 -1.26 -18.90
C SER A 160 7.04 -2.47 -19.80
N PHE A 161 5.79 -2.95 -19.79
CA PHE A 161 5.34 -4.09 -20.60
C PHE A 161 5.58 -3.89 -22.11
N GLY A 162 6.12 -4.92 -22.76
CA GLY A 162 6.32 -4.94 -24.22
C GLY A 162 7.54 -4.17 -24.72
N THR A 163 8.45 -3.75 -23.84
CA THR A 163 9.73 -3.11 -24.20
C THR A 163 10.90 -4.10 -24.11
N PRO A 164 11.99 -3.91 -24.88
CA PRO A 164 13.21 -4.74 -24.80
C PRO A 164 14.04 -4.51 -23.51
N LEU A 165 13.53 -3.70 -22.57
CA LEU A 165 14.19 -3.35 -21.31
C LEU A 165 13.84 -4.32 -20.16
N ASN A 166 13.13 -5.41 -20.45
CA ASN A 166 12.63 -6.36 -19.48
C ASN A 166 13.73 -7.22 -18.82
N GLU A 167 13.34 -7.87 -17.71
CA GLU A 167 14.11 -8.55 -16.66
C GLU A 167 15.60 -8.85 -16.92
N SER A 168 15.99 -9.50 -18.01
CA SER A 168 17.40 -9.87 -18.23
C SER A 168 18.31 -8.65 -18.44
N SER A 169 17.84 -7.65 -19.18
CA SER A 169 18.62 -6.45 -19.48
C SER A 169 18.75 -5.53 -18.27
N LEU A 170 17.67 -5.46 -17.47
CA LEU A 170 17.66 -4.73 -16.21
C LEU A 170 18.58 -5.40 -15.19
N GLY A 171 18.48 -6.72 -15.00
CA GLY A 171 19.37 -7.46 -14.09
C GLY A 171 20.85 -7.25 -14.40
N ALA A 172 21.24 -7.36 -15.68
CA ALA A 172 22.62 -7.13 -16.10
C ALA A 172 23.10 -5.69 -15.85
N ALA A 173 22.21 -4.70 -15.94
CA ALA A 173 22.54 -3.31 -15.60
C ALA A 173 22.75 -3.13 -14.09
N LEU A 174 21.92 -3.78 -13.27
CA LEU A 174 21.99 -3.73 -11.82
C LEU A 174 23.19 -4.51 -11.25
N ASP A 175 23.71 -5.49 -11.98
CA ASP A 175 24.88 -6.27 -11.58
C ASP A 175 26.10 -5.43 -11.28
N SER A 176 26.27 -4.24 -11.86
CA SER A 176 27.43 -3.39 -11.53
C SER A 176 27.30 -2.68 -10.18
N PHE A 177 26.14 -2.72 -9.55
CA PHE A 177 25.81 -1.99 -8.32
C PHE A 177 25.47 -2.97 -7.20
N PRO A 178 26.40 -3.26 -6.25
CA PRO A 178 26.22 -4.31 -5.25
C PRO A 178 24.93 -4.23 -4.44
N VAL A 179 24.51 -3.00 -4.12
CA VAL A 179 23.26 -2.71 -3.44
C VAL A 179 22.04 -3.16 -4.25
N TYR A 180 21.95 -2.74 -5.51
CA TYR A 180 20.80 -3.03 -6.35
C TYR A 180 20.82 -4.46 -6.86
N ARG A 181 22.01 -5.06 -7.03
CA ARG A 181 22.17 -6.49 -7.27
C ARG A 181 21.52 -7.32 -6.17
N LYS A 182 21.78 -6.98 -4.89
CA LYS A 182 21.17 -7.70 -3.75
C LYS A 182 19.64 -7.57 -3.75
N ILE A 183 19.10 -6.41 -4.09
CA ILE A 183 17.65 -6.20 -4.23
C ILE A 183 17.09 -7.01 -5.41
N TRP A 184 17.82 -7.05 -6.52
CA TRP A 184 17.47 -7.83 -7.70
C TRP A 184 17.47 -9.35 -7.44
N GLU A 185 18.41 -9.84 -6.64
CA GLU A 185 18.46 -11.25 -6.20
C GLU A 185 17.20 -11.65 -5.42
N VAL A 186 16.61 -10.74 -4.62
CA VAL A 186 15.34 -10.99 -3.93
C VAL A 186 14.19 -11.16 -4.93
N HIS A 187 14.14 -10.30 -5.96
CA HIS A 187 13.15 -10.39 -7.03
C HIS A 187 13.22 -11.71 -7.81
N GLN A 188 14.43 -12.23 -8.01
CA GLN A 188 14.67 -13.51 -8.70
C GLN A 188 14.35 -14.74 -7.82
N GLY A 189 14.11 -14.55 -6.52
CA GLY A 189 13.74 -15.62 -5.63
C GLY A 189 12.32 -16.13 -5.91
N GLU A 190 12.20 -17.30 -6.53
CA GLU A 190 10.91 -17.98 -6.70
C GLU A 190 10.63 -18.89 -5.48
N GLY A 191 9.75 -18.45 -4.56
CA GLY A 191 9.30 -19.23 -3.41
C GLY A 191 8.00 -18.69 -2.84
N VAL A 192 7.20 -19.51 -2.16
CA VAL A 192 5.91 -19.08 -1.56
C VAL A 192 6.12 -18.01 -0.48
N ASP A 193 7.28 -18.00 0.18
CA ASP A 193 7.70 -17.01 1.18
C ASP A 193 8.69 -15.95 0.61
N SER A 194 8.82 -15.82 -0.72
CA SER A 194 9.77 -14.85 -1.28
C SER A 194 9.23 -13.42 -1.18
N LYS A 195 10.07 -12.53 -0.66
CA LYS A 195 9.78 -11.10 -0.59
C LYS A 195 9.71 -10.52 -1.99
N SER A 196 8.81 -9.57 -2.21
CA SER A 196 8.76 -8.84 -3.48
C SER A 196 9.96 -7.90 -3.60
N ILE A 197 10.26 -7.47 -4.84
CA ILE A 197 11.28 -6.44 -5.09
C ILE A 197 10.93 -5.12 -4.40
N ASP A 198 9.63 -4.79 -4.34
CA ASP A 198 9.14 -3.59 -3.67
C ASP A 198 9.38 -3.67 -2.16
N ASP A 199 9.18 -4.83 -1.53
CA ASP A 199 9.49 -5.04 -0.11
C ASP A 199 10.98 -4.79 0.19
N ALA A 200 11.86 -5.28 -0.67
CA ALA A 200 13.30 -5.05 -0.54
C ALA A 200 13.69 -3.58 -0.70
N PHE A 201 12.99 -2.83 -1.57
CA PHE A 201 13.17 -1.37 -1.67
C PHE A 201 12.63 -0.65 -0.44
N TYR A 202 11.46 -1.03 0.08
CA TYR A 202 10.89 -0.44 1.30
C TYR A 202 11.82 -0.63 2.50
N GLU A 203 12.37 -1.83 2.70
CA GLU A 203 13.33 -2.10 3.77
C GLU A 203 14.56 -1.19 3.68
N ARG A 204 15.08 -0.99 2.46
CA ARG A 204 16.21 -0.09 2.23
C ARG A 204 15.85 1.36 2.53
N ASP A 205 14.68 1.83 2.10
CA ASP A 205 14.23 3.21 2.33
C ASP A 205 14.06 3.48 3.83
N VAL A 206 13.50 2.52 4.58
CA VAL A 206 13.40 2.57 6.03
C VAL A 206 14.79 2.63 6.68
N GLN A 207 15.73 1.76 6.29
CA GLN A 207 17.09 1.77 6.82
C GLN A 207 17.80 3.11 6.60
N MET A 208 17.65 3.72 5.42
CA MET A 208 18.25 5.03 5.14
C MET A 208 17.62 6.13 6.00
N ALA A 209 16.30 6.10 6.21
CA ALA A 209 15.60 7.04 7.07
C ALA A 209 15.98 6.86 8.55
N GLU A 210 16.16 5.63 9.03
CA GLU A 210 16.65 5.34 10.38
C GLU A 210 18.07 5.88 10.60
N LEU A 211 18.98 5.64 9.65
CA LEU A 211 20.35 6.16 9.69
C LEU A 211 20.36 7.69 9.73
N ALA A 212 19.44 8.35 9.04
CA ALA A 212 19.31 9.80 9.10
C ALA A 212 18.96 10.31 10.51
N PHE A 213 18.40 9.51 11.42
CA PHE A 213 18.20 9.93 12.81
C PHE A 213 19.44 9.78 13.70
N GLN A 214 20.47 9.03 13.26
CA GLN A 214 21.68 8.80 14.05
C GLN A 214 22.62 10.01 14.04
N SER A 215 22.64 10.76 12.94
CA SER A 215 23.34 12.04 12.83
C SER A 215 22.55 13.15 13.54
N GLN A 216 23.21 14.25 13.91
CA GLN A 216 22.61 15.42 14.57
C GLN A 216 22.87 16.69 13.76
N MET A 217 22.08 17.75 13.98
CA MET A 217 22.31 19.08 13.41
C MET A 217 22.22 19.11 11.86
N HIS A 218 21.21 18.43 11.32
CA HIS A 218 20.89 18.41 9.89
C HIS A 218 19.37 18.30 9.66
N PHE A 219 18.89 18.68 8.47
CA PHE A 219 17.45 18.68 8.17
C PHE A 219 16.91 17.33 7.68
N ALA A 220 17.77 16.38 7.31
CA ALA A 220 17.33 15.06 6.82
C ALA A 220 16.41 14.30 7.82
N CYS A 221 16.53 14.56 9.14
CA CYS A 221 15.68 13.94 10.15
C CYS A 221 14.18 14.30 10.00
N PHE A 222 13.85 15.47 9.44
CA PHE A 222 12.46 15.85 9.16
C PHE A 222 11.86 15.05 8.01
N TYR A 223 12.63 14.84 6.94
CA TYR A 223 12.22 13.98 5.82
C TYR A 223 12.07 12.52 6.28
N ALA A 224 13.06 12.03 7.03
CA ALA A 224 13.03 10.67 7.58
C ALA A 224 11.82 10.43 8.49
N TYR A 225 11.48 11.39 9.35
CA TYR A 225 10.29 11.32 10.20
C TYR A 225 9.01 11.10 9.39
N VAL A 226 8.78 11.95 8.37
CA VAL A 226 7.57 11.85 7.52
C VAL A 226 7.53 10.48 6.84
N LYS A 227 8.63 10.03 6.24
CA LYS A 227 8.67 8.75 5.53
C LYS A 227 8.51 7.53 6.42
N LEU A 228 9.06 7.57 7.63
CA LEU A 228 8.86 6.51 8.60
C LEU A 228 7.43 6.49 9.15
N LYS A 229 6.79 7.65 9.39
CA LYS A 229 5.39 7.69 9.79
C LYS A 229 4.45 7.22 8.67
N GLU A 230 4.72 7.54 7.41
CA GLU A 230 3.96 6.96 6.29
C GLU A 230 4.08 5.42 6.24
N GLN A 231 5.25 4.88 6.56
CA GLN A 231 5.44 3.44 6.65
C GLN A 231 4.64 2.84 7.82
N GLU A 232 4.63 3.48 8.98
CA GLU A 232 3.83 3.03 10.13
C GLU A 232 2.33 3.05 9.82
N VAL A 233 1.83 4.11 9.16
CA VAL A 233 0.44 4.17 8.68
C VAL A 233 0.13 2.99 7.76
N ARG A 234 1.02 2.69 6.80
CA ARG A 234 0.87 1.57 5.88
C ARG A 234 0.83 0.23 6.64
N ASN A 235 1.72 0.04 7.60
CA ASN A 235 1.76 -1.18 8.42
C ASN A 235 0.46 -1.35 9.22
N LEU A 236 -0.03 -0.30 9.86
CA LEU A 236 -1.28 -0.33 10.62
C LEU A 236 -2.49 -0.68 9.73
N VAL A 237 -2.59 -0.04 8.57
CA VAL A 237 -3.67 -0.32 7.61
C VAL A 237 -3.58 -1.76 7.14
N TRP A 238 -2.39 -2.25 6.77
CA TRP A 238 -2.19 -3.64 6.36
C TRP A 238 -2.62 -4.62 7.45
N ILE A 239 -2.23 -4.39 8.71
CA ILE A 239 -2.61 -5.26 9.85
C ILE A 239 -4.14 -5.26 10.01
N CYS A 240 -4.76 -4.08 9.96
CA CYS A 240 -6.22 -3.95 10.05
C CYS A 240 -6.92 -4.66 8.87
N GLU A 241 -6.39 -4.55 7.65
CA GLU A 241 -6.93 -5.26 6.49
C GLU A 241 -6.82 -6.77 6.65
N CYS A 242 -5.68 -7.28 7.15
CA CYS A 242 -5.52 -8.70 7.43
C CYS A 242 -6.49 -9.24 8.47
N ILE A 243 -6.76 -8.48 9.53
CA ILE A 243 -7.75 -8.83 10.55
C ILE A 243 -9.18 -8.72 9.98
N ASP A 244 -9.45 -7.73 9.13
CA ASP A 244 -10.77 -7.54 8.50
C ASP A 244 -11.07 -8.58 7.40
N ILE A 245 -10.06 -9.31 6.89
CA ILE A 245 -10.24 -10.40 5.92
C ILE A 245 -10.97 -11.61 6.53
N GLU A 246 -10.87 -11.85 7.85
CA GLU A 246 -11.58 -12.94 8.54
C GLU A 246 -13.07 -12.66 8.79
N ARG A 247 -13.67 -11.70 8.06
CA ARG A 247 -15.07 -11.33 8.23
C ARG A 247 -16.06 -12.43 7.84
N GLU A 248 -16.95 -12.75 8.77
CA GLU A 248 -18.15 -13.53 8.46
C GLU A 248 -19.21 -12.67 7.76
N PHE A 249 -19.50 -12.95 6.49
CA PHE A 249 -20.58 -12.32 5.74
C PHE A 249 -21.90 -13.04 6.01
N THR A 250 -22.84 -12.40 6.71
CA THR A 250 -24.15 -13.03 6.97
C THR A 250 -24.93 -13.32 5.67
N LEU A 251 -24.75 -12.47 4.65
CA LEU A 251 -25.37 -12.63 3.34
C LEU A 251 -24.46 -12.04 2.25
N ALA A 252 -24.22 -12.79 1.16
CA ALA A 252 -23.51 -12.33 -0.02
C ALA A 252 -24.35 -12.53 -1.28
N LEU A 253 -24.14 -11.67 -2.29
CA LEU A 253 -24.78 -11.74 -3.61
C LEU A 253 -23.70 -11.84 -4.70
N ASP A 254 -23.70 -12.94 -5.45
CA ASP A 254 -22.81 -13.20 -6.58
C ASP A 254 -23.55 -12.94 -7.90
N LEU A 255 -23.19 -11.87 -8.61
CA LEU A 255 -23.82 -11.44 -9.86
C LEU A 255 -23.02 -11.90 -11.08
N GLY A 256 -23.67 -12.58 -12.01
CA GLY A 256 -23.00 -13.17 -13.17
C GLY A 256 -22.19 -14.40 -12.78
N CYS A 257 -22.67 -15.15 -11.80
CA CYS A 257 -21.97 -16.28 -11.18
C CYS A 257 -21.72 -17.45 -12.15
N GLY A 258 -22.41 -17.49 -13.29
CA GLY A 258 -22.46 -18.65 -14.17
C GLY A 258 -22.92 -19.89 -13.42
N SER A 259 -22.24 -21.02 -13.61
CA SER A 259 -22.48 -22.27 -12.88
C SER A 259 -21.81 -22.30 -11.50
N GLY A 260 -21.53 -21.13 -10.93
CA GLY A 260 -20.95 -20.98 -9.61
C GLY A 260 -19.43 -21.10 -9.57
N HIS A 261 -18.73 -20.35 -10.43
CA HIS A 261 -17.27 -20.35 -10.48
C HIS A 261 -16.63 -19.84 -9.18
N LEU A 262 -17.22 -18.82 -8.57
CA LEU A 262 -16.70 -18.21 -7.35
C LEU A 262 -16.93 -19.11 -6.13
N TYR A 263 -18.16 -19.61 -5.92
CA TYR A 263 -18.49 -20.42 -4.74
C TYR A 263 -17.59 -21.66 -4.61
N LYS A 264 -17.29 -22.34 -5.73
CA LYS A 264 -16.46 -23.56 -5.75
C LYS A 264 -15.06 -23.34 -5.18
N ASN A 265 -14.57 -22.10 -5.26
CA ASN A 265 -13.26 -21.71 -4.74
C ASN A 265 -13.34 -21.07 -3.35
N LEU A 266 -14.54 -20.65 -2.91
CA LEU A 266 -14.77 -20.17 -1.54
C LEU A 266 -15.01 -21.32 -0.55
N SER A 267 -15.44 -22.50 -1.02
CA SER A 267 -15.90 -23.61 -0.19
C SER A 267 -14.84 -24.68 0.13
N VAL A 268 -13.55 -24.36 0.06
CA VAL A 268 -12.49 -25.39 0.02
C VAL A 268 -12.22 -26.02 1.38
N ASP A 269 -12.40 -25.29 2.50
CA ASP A 269 -12.02 -25.77 3.83
C ASP A 269 -13.05 -25.38 4.93
N ASP A 270 -14.17 -26.11 5.03
CA ASP A 270 -15.18 -26.03 6.12
C ASP A 270 -16.18 -24.83 6.15
N GLY A 271 -16.28 -24.02 5.08
CA GLY A 271 -17.33 -23.00 4.94
C GLY A 271 -17.21 -22.19 3.64
N LEU A 272 -18.18 -21.31 3.32
CA LEU A 272 -18.12 -20.41 2.14
C LEU A 272 -17.17 -19.21 2.37
N GLY A 273 -15.97 -19.43 2.93
CA GLY A 273 -15.02 -18.36 3.24
C GLY A 273 -15.61 -17.27 4.15
N GLY A 274 -16.31 -17.68 5.22
CA GLY A 274 -17.01 -16.77 6.14
C GLY A 274 -18.44 -16.37 5.71
N VAL A 275 -18.90 -16.70 4.50
CA VAL A 275 -20.28 -16.39 4.07
C VAL A 275 -21.31 -17.36 4.67
N LYS A 276 -22.26 -16.87 5.47
CA LYS A 276 -23.34 -17.70 6.06
C LYS A 276 -24.45 -18.04 5.05
N LYS A 277 -24.78 -17.12 4.14
CA LYS A 277 -25.74 -17.34 3.06
C LYS A 277 -25.24 -16.67 1.78
N LEU A 278 -25.09 -17.45 0.71
CA LEU A 278 -24.74 -16.94 -0.61
C LEU A 278 -25.97 -17.00 -1.53
N ILE A 279 -26.31 -15.88 -2.16
CA ILE A 279 -27.30 -15.82 -3.24
C ILE A 279 -26.54 -15.71 -4.56
N GLN A 280 -26.79 -16.65 -5.45
CA GLN A 280 -26.19 -16.66 -6.78
C GLN A 280 -27.21 -16.20 -7.82
N CYS A 281 -26.83 -15.28 -8.69
CA CYS A 281 -27.70 -14.69 -9.68
C CYS A 281 -26.99 -14.57 -11.02
N ASP A 282 -27.66 -14.98 -12.09
CA ASP A 282 -27.20 -14.77 -13.47
C ASP A 282 -28.35 -14.24 -14.33
N SER A 283 -28.00 -13.45 -15.33
CA SER A 283 -28.94 -12.98 -16.35
C SER A 283 -29.44 -14.08 -17.28
N ALA A 284 -28.70 -15.19 -17.38
CA ALA A 284 -29.08 -16.35 -18.18
C ALA A 284 -29.28 -17.59 -17.29
N GLU A 285 -30.53 -18.06 -17.20
CA GLU A 285 -30.90 -19.29 -16.47
C GLU A 285 -30.05 -20.50 -16.88
N LYS A 286 -29.74 -20.61 -18.18
CA LYS A 286 -28.91 -21.69 -18.71
C LYS A 286 -27.45 -21.66 -18.23
N LEU A 287 -26.94 -20.50 -17.80
CA LEU A 287 -25.59 -20.40 -17.25
C LEU A 287 -25.54 -20.92 -15.80
N LEU A 288 -26.59 -20.66 -15.01
CA LEU A 288 -26.75 -21.23 -13.66
C LEU A 288 -26.75 -22.76 -13.70
N LEU A 289 -27.47 -23.32 -14.68
CA LEU A 289 -27.67 -24.77 -14.85
C LEU A 289 -26.67 -25.39 -15.83
N ARG A 290 -25.61 -24.67 -16.24
CA ARG A 290 -24.70 -25.13 -17.32
C ARG A 290 -23.96 -26.40 -16.95
N ASP A 291 -23.50 -26.45 -15.70
CA ASP A 291 -22.85 -27.62 -15.15
C ASP A 291 -23.96 -28.36 -14.39
N ASP A 292 -24.62 -29.30 -15.07
CA ASP A 292 -25.71 -30.12 -14.53
C ASP A 292 -25.14 -31.00 -13.40
N LEU A 293 -24.99 -30.38 -12.23
CA LEU A 293 -24.37 -30.99 -11.07
C LEU A 293 -25.44 -31.81 -10.36
N GLU A 294 -25.39 -33.13 -10.56
CA GLU A 294 -25.80 -34.12 -9.55
C GLU A 294 -24.92 -33.95 -8.29
N THR A 295 -24.94 -32.78 -7.66
CA THR A 295 -24.35 -32.58 -6.34
C THR A 295 -25.43 -32.84 -5.32
N GLU A 296 -25.25 -33.89 -4.53
CA GLU A 296 -26.00 -34.23 -3.31
C GLU A 296 -25.82 -33.15 -2.22
N THR A 297 -25.99 -31.87 -2.55
CA THR A 297 -25.91 -30.78 -1.60
C THR A 297 -27.31 -30.36 -1.19
N THR A 298 -27.61 -30.54 0.10
CA THR A 298 -28.88 -30.28 0.78
C THR A 298 -29.19 -28.79 0.94
N PHE A 299 -29.13 -27.99 -0.13
CA PHE A 299 -29.44 -26.56 -0.07
C PHE A 299 -30.88 -26.27 -0.53
N ASP A 300 -31.58 -25.49 0.29
CA ASP A 300 -32.87 -24.90 -0.04
C ASP A 300 -32.65 -23.83 -1.12
N THR A 301 -32.98 -24.18 -2.37
CA THR A 301 -32.75 -23.32 -3.54
C THR A 301 -34.05 -22.60 -3.89
N ASP A 302 -34.15 -21.34 -3.51
CA ASP A 302 -35.23 -20.45 -3.93
C ASP A 302 -34.86 -19.74 -5.24
N TYR A 303 -35.63 -19.97 -6.30
CA TYR A 303 -35.48 -19.23 -7.56
C TYR A 303 -36.32 -17.95 -7.51
N ILE A 304 -35.66 -16.80 -7.57
CA ILE A 304 -36.30 -15.49 -7.71
C ILE A 304 -35.92 -14.92 -9.07
N GLN A 305 -36.88 -14.84 -9.99
CA GLN A 305 -36.68 -14.18 -11.27
C GLN A 305 -36.79 -12.66 -11.08
N VAL A 306 -35.67 -11.94 -11.25
CA VAL A 306 -35.62 -10.49 -11.19
C VAL A 306 -35.50 -9.94 -12.61
N ASP A 307 -36.47 -9.15 -13.03
CA ASP A 307 -36.46 -8.52 -14.36
C ASP A 307 -35.62 -7.23 -14.29
N TYR A 308 -34.43 -7.26 -14.90
CA TYR A 308 -33.52 -6.12 -14.97
C TYR A 308 -32.93 -6.01 -16.38
N PRO A 309 -32.76 -4.78 -16.92
CA PRO A 309 -32.30 -4.61 -18.31
C PRO A 309 -30.96 -5.28 -18.62
N ASN A 310 -30.05 -5.33 -17.64
CA ASN A 310 -28.80 -6.11 -17.63
C ASN A 310 -28.11 -5.96 -16.26
N ALA A 311 -27.07 -6.77 -16.03
CA ALA A 311 -26.28 -6.75 -14.80
C ALA A 311 -25.58 -5.40 -14.52
N PHE A 312 -25.19 -4.64 -15.55
CA PHE A 312 -24.55 -3.32 -15.36
C PHE A 312 -25.53 -2.27 -14.84
N VAL A 313 -26.77 -2.27 -15.34
CA VAL A 313 -27.84 -1.38 -14.85
C VAL A 313 -28.23 -1.76 -13.42
N LEU A 314 -28.26 -3.06 -13.11
CA LEU A 314 -28.45 -3.51 -11.72
C LEU A 314 -27.33 -3.02 -10.81
N MET A 315 -26.07 -3.17 -11.23
CA MET A 315 -24.89 -2.69 -10.49
C MET A 315 -24.91 -1.17 -10.30
N GLU A 316 -25.29 -0.41 -11.32
CA GLU A 316 -25.42 1.05 -11.26
C GLU A 316 -26.53 1.46 -10.29
N HIS A 317 -27.69 0.79 -10.34
CA HIS A 317 -28.78 1.05 -9.41
C HIS A 317 -28.42 0.68 -7.97
N LEU A 318 -27.75 -0.46 -7.73
CA LEU A 318 -27.27 -0.86 -6.41
C LEU A 318 -26.24 0.16 -5.86
N ARG A 319 -25.33 0.65 -6.71
CA ARG A 319 -24.39 1.72 -6.37
C ARG A 319 -25.10 3.04 -6.08
N GLY A 320 -26.16 3.37 -6.81
CA GLY A 320 -27.00 4.55 -6.62
C GLY A 320 -27.85 4.50 -5.35
N MET A 321 -28.27 3.31 -4.92
CA MET A 321 -28.98 3.10 -3.64
C MET A 321 -28.12 3.45 -2.42
N VAL A 322 -26.79 3.38 -2.54
CA VAL A 322 -25.87 3.90 -1.50
C VAL A 322 -25.93 5.44 -1.39
N HIS A 323 -26.31 6.14 -2.46
CA HIS A 323 -26.15 7.59 -2.59
C HIS A 323 -27.46 8.41 -2.59
N VAL A 324 -28.66 7.80 -2.70
CA VAL A 324 -29.93 8.54 -2.86
C VAL A 324 -30.96 8.21 -1.76
N ARG A 325 -31.28 9.22 -0.93
CA ARG A 325 -32.41 9.20 0.01
C ARG A 325 -33.66 9.85 -0.59
N PRO A 326 -34.81 9.18 -0.50
CA PRO A 326 -36.06 9.84 -0.16
C PRO A 326 -36.52 9.37 1.22
N ALA A 327 -36.79 10.33 2.11
CA ALA A 327 -37.33 10.05 3.43
C ALA A 327 -38.69 9.35 3.32
N GLY A 328 -38.83 8.13 3.86
CA GLY A 328 -40.14 7.66 4.30
C GLY A 328 -40.52 6.18 4.22
N ARG A 329 -39.74 5.25 3.65
CA ARG A 329 -40.18 3.84 3.62
C ARG A 329 -39.07 2.80 3.75
N HIS A 330 -39.20 2.00 4.82
CA HIS A 330 -38.59 0.70 5.14
C HIS A 330 -37.05 0.62 5.13
N GLY A 331 -36.49 -0.15 6.08
CA GLY A 331 -35.08 -0.11 6.46
C GLY A 331 -34.10 -0.13 5.28
N ALA A 332 -33.12 0.77 5.31
CA ALA A 332 -32.10 0.88 4.28
C ALA A 332 -31.23 -0.39 4.27
N ALA A 333 -31.11 -1.03 3.11
CA ALA A 333 -30.12 -2.07 2.90
C ALA A 333 -28.79 -1.42 2.50
N THR A 334 -27.73 -1.68 3.26
CA THR A 334 -26.36 -1.26 2.97
C THR A 334 -25.61 -2.40 2.33
N PHE A 335 -24.90 -2.14 1.23
CA PHE A 335 -24.13 -3.15 0.49
C PHE A 335 -22.68 -2.71 0.33
N GLN A 336 -21.75 -3.65 0.48
CA GLN A 336 -20.35 -3.49 0.09
C GLN A 336 -20.14 -4.23 -1.23
N VAL A 337 -19.55 -3.55 -2.22
CA VAL A 337 -19.32 -4.13 -3.56
C VAL A 337 -17.86 -4.52 -3.69
N ILE A 338 -17.60 -5.81 -3.92
CA ILE A 338 -16.27 -6.36 -4.15
C ILE A 338 -16.17 -6.74 -5.63
N TYR A 339 -15.08 -6.33 -6.28
CA TYR A 339 -14.78 -6.70 -7.66
C TYR A 339 -13.69 -7.77 -7.69
N LEU A 340 -13.94 -8.87 -8.38
CA LEU A 340 -12.99 -9.97 -8.54
C LEU A 340 -12.73 -10.20 -10.03
N ILE A 341 -11.47 -10.42 -10.39
CA ILE A 341 -11.05 -10.78 -11.75
C ILE A 341 -10.43 -12.16 -11.69
N GLY A 342 -11.08 -13.14 -12.32
CA GLY A 342 -10.56 -14.49 -12.50
C GLY A 342 -9.97 -14.68 -13.89
N TRP A 343 -8.81 -15.32 -13.98
CA TRP A 343 -8.23 -15.79 -15.24
C TRP A 343 -8.25 -17.33 -15.25
N SER A 344 -8.55 -17.92 -16.41
CA SER A 344 -8.35 -19.35 -16.67
C SER A 344 -7.24 -19.51 -17.71
N PRO A 345 -6.25 -20.38 -17.49
CA PRO A 345 -5.21 -20.65 -18.47
C PRO A 345 -5.84 -21.11 -19.80
N HIS A 346 -5.34 -20.56 -20.91
CA HIS A 346 -5.79 -20.91 -22.25
C HIS A 346 -5.11 -22.21 -22.70
N GLU A 347 -5.75 -23.04 -23.54
CA GLU A 347 -5.17 -24.31 -24.00
C GLU A 347 -3.83 -24.14 -24.73
N SER A 348 -3.61 -22.98 -25.34
CA SER A 348 -2.34 -22.62 -26.01
C SER A 348 -1.23 -22.21 -25.04
N GLN A 349 -1.49 -22.15 -23.74
CA GLN A 349 -0.51 -21.78 -22.74
C GLN A 349 0.51 -22.91 -22.58
N GLN A 350 1.80 -22.56 -22.68
CA GLN A 350 2.88 -23.53 -22.60
C GLN A 350 2.90 -24.19 -21.23
N LYS A 351 2.67 -25.50 -21.19
CA LYS A 351 2.63 -26.26 -19.93
C LYS A 351 4.06 -26.52 -19.43
N PRO A 352 4.28 -26.55 -18.11
CA PRO A 352 5.54 -26.99 -17.54
C PRO A 352 5.90 -28.38 -18.05
N LEU A 353 7.17 -28.60 -18.36
CA LEU A 353 7.66 -29.93 -18.74
C LEU A 353 7.47 -30.91 -17.57
N ARG A 354 7.19 -32.18 -17.89
CA ARG A 354 6.94 -33.22 -16.89
C ARG A 354 8.17 -33.39 -15.97
N ARG A 355 7.98 -33.36 -14.65
CA ARG A 355 9.07 -33.61 -13.68
C ARG A 355 9.87 -34.86 -14.10
N GLY A 356 11.19 -34.70 -14.26
CA GLY A 356 12.11 -35.76 -14.71
C GLY A 356 12.39 -35.80 -16.22
N SER A 357 11.84 -34.89 -17.04
CA SER A 357 12.11 -34.81 -18.47
C SER A 357 13.35 -33.99 -18.86
N ALA A 358 14.21 -33.66 -17.89
CA ALA A 358 15.46 -32.96 -18.14
C ALA A 358 16.43 -33.89 -18.89
N GLN A 359 16.90 -33.47 -20.06
CA GLN A 359 17.88 -34.24 -20.86
C GLN A 359 19.33 -33.90 -20.51
N HIS A 360 19.55 -32.82 -19.77
CA HIS A 360 20.88 -32.37 -19.33
C HIS A 360 20.89 -32.24 -17.81
N SER A 361 21.99 -32.69 -17.20
CA SER A 361 22.23 -32.51 -15.78
C SER A 361 22.68 -31.08 -15.53
N LEU A 362 22.13 -30.43 -14.50
CA LEU A 362 22.60 -29.10 -14.05
C LEU A 362 24.10 -29.05 -13.74
N LYS A 363 24.76 -30.20 -13.49
CA LYS A 363 26.22 -30.28 -13.32
C LYS A 363 27.01 -30.02 -14.60
N GLU A 364 26.41 -30.18 -15.78
CA GLU A 364 27.09 -30.00 -17.07
C GLU A 364 27.16 -28.53 -17.50
N LEU A 365 26.41 -27.64 -16.84
CA LEU A 365 26.35 -26.20 -17.16
C LEU A 365 27.51 -25.38 -16.56
N GLY A 366 28.46 -26.02 -15.85
CA GLY A 366 29.58 -25.36 -15.17
C GLY A 366 30.92 -25.38 -15.91
N HIS A 367 30.95 -25.89 -17.15
CA HIS A 367 32.15 -25.90 -18.00
C HIS A 367 31.81 -25.35 -19.38
N ASP A 368 31.62 -24.04 -19.48
CA ASP A 368 32.03 -23.19 -20.60
C ASP A 368 32.01 -21.71 -20.17
#